data_AF-A0A820LAD5-F1
#
_entry.id   AF-A0A820LAD5-F1
#
_cell.length_a   1.000
_cell.length_b   1.000
_cell.length_c   1.000
_cell.angle_alpha   90.00
_cell.angle_beta   90.00
_cell.angle_gamma   90.00
#
_symmetry.space_group_name_H-M   'P 1'
#
loop_
_entity.id
_entity.type
_entity.pdbx_description
1 polymer ?
#
loop_
_entity_poly.entity_id
_entity_poly.type
_entity_poly.pdbx_seq_one_letter_code
_entity_poly.pdbx_strand_id
1 'polypeptide(L)'
;MVRQDPDPIMFKADHPFLFMIRECRSEAAAATAVIMLRASRAVHRNPDPIEFKVDHPFLFMIRECHQNITLFTGKYLSPPTS
;
A
#
# COMPACT_ATOMS: atom_id res chain seq x y z
N MET A 1 47.95 -9.04 27.98
CA MET A 1 47.71 -8.12 26.83
C MET A 1 46.20 -8.08 26.63
N VAL A 2 45.56 -6.97 26.97
CA VAL A 2 44.11 -6.80 26.80
C VAL A 2 43.87 -6.42 25.34
N ARG A 3 43.11 -7.22 24.60
CA ARG A 3 42.65 -6.85 23.26
C ARG A 3 41.58 -5.78 23.45
N GLN A 4 41.88 -4.57 22.98
CA GLN A 4 40.90 -3.50 22.91
C GLN A 4 40.09 -3.74 21.64
N ASP A 5 38.82 -4.13 21.78
CA ASP A 5 37.91 -4.19 20.65
C ASP A 5 37.68 -2.77 20.13
N PRO A 6 37.71 -2.54 18.81
CA PRO A 6 37.46 -1.22 18.26
C PRO A 6 36.02 -0.77 18.58
N ASP A 7 35.86 0.50 18.89
CA ASP A 7 34.54 1.09 19.11
C ASP A 7 33.64 0.84 17.88
N PRO A 8 32.36 0.46 18.08
CA PRO A 8 31.48 0.14 16.97
C PRO A 8 31.30 1.34 16.05
N ILE A 9 31.50 1.13 14.74
CA ILE A 9 31.29 2.15 13.72
C ILE A 9 29.77 2.39 13.60
N MET A 10 29.33 3.59 13.97
CA MET A 10 27.96 4.01 13.76
C MET A 10 27.70 4.26 12.27
N PHE A 11 26.95 3.36 11.63
CA PHE A 11 26.45 3.56 10.27
C PHE A 11 25.10 4.27 10.31
N LYS A 12 25.08 5.53 9.87
CA LYS A 12 23.84 6.29 9.67
C LYS A 12 23.49 6.25 8.18
N ALA A 13 22.35 5.64 7.84
CA ALA A 13 21.81 5.62 6.49
C ALA A 13 20.56 6.52 6.45
N ASP A 14 20.68 7.68 5.81
CA ASP A 14 19.56 8.58 5.56
C ASP A 14 18.97 8.24 4.18
N HIS A 15 17.81 7.58 4.13
CA HIS A 15 17.16 7.16 2.88
C HIS A 15 15.83 7.92 2.65
N PRO A 16 15.88 9.11 2.05
CA PRO A 16 14.67 9.89 1.77
C PRO A 16 13.87 9.28 0.61
N PHE A 17 12.55 9.19 0.78
CA PHE A 17 11.61 8.78 -0.26
C PHE A 17 10.37 9.69 -0.22
N LEU A 18 9.67 9.79 -1.35
CA LEU A 18 8.43 10.56 -1.48
C LEU A 18 7.33 9.66 -2.02
N PHE A 19 6.21 9.56 -1.29
CA PHE A 19 5.00 8.90 -1.77
C PHE A 19 4.05 9.94 -2.36
N MET A 20 3.69 9.76 -3.63
CA MET A 20 2.67 10.56 -4.28
C MET A 20 1.48 9.67 -4.63
N ILE A 21 0.43 9.75 -3.83
CA ILE A 21 -0.83 9.04 -4.08
C ILE A 21 -1.68 9.93 -4.97
N ARG A 22 -2.05 9.44 -6.15
CA ARG A 22 -3.00 10.09 -7.05
C ARG A 22 -4.04 9.09 -7.50
N GLU A 23 -5.24 9.58 -7.72
CA GLU A 23 -6.26 8.85 -8.46
C GLU A 23 -5.79 8.65 -9.90
N CYS A 24 -5.49 7.40 -10.25
CA CYS A 24 -5.32 7.03 -11.65
C CYS A 24 -6.71 6.70 -12.21
N ARG A 25 -7.24 7.54 -13.10
CA ARG A 25 -8.45 7.19 -13.85
C ARG A 25 -8.13 6.01 -14.77
N SER A 26 -8.56 4.80 -14.38
CA SER A 26 -8.14 3.54 -15.03
C SER A 26 -9.25 2.86 -15.81
N GLU A 27 -8.91 2.48 -17.04
CA GLU A 27 -9.58 1.56 -17.96
C GLU A 27 -10.13 0.27 -17.29
N ALA A 28 -9.55 -0.15 -16.16
CA ALA A 28 -10.03 -1.29 -15.36
C ALA A 28 -11.46 -1.10 -14.80
N ALA A 29 -11.86 0.14 -14.48
CA ALA A 29 -13.23 0.43 -14.06
C ALA A 29 -14.23 0.20 -15.21
N ALA A 30 -13.86 0.54 -16.46
CA ALA A 30 -14.68 0.33 -17.64
C ALA A 30 -14.77 -1.16 -18.02
N ALA A 31 -13.65 -1.90 -17.99
CA ALA A 31 -13.62 -3.33 -18.30
C ALA A 31 -14.45 -4.15 -17.30
N THR A 32 -14.36 -3.85 -16.00
CA THR A 32 -15.15 -4.53 -14.96
C THR A 32 -16.65 -4.26 -15.11
N ALA A 33 -17.03 -3.02 -15.45
CA ALA A 33 -18.43 -2.68 -15.72
C ALA A 33 -19.01 -3.48 -16.89
N VAL A 34 -18.24 -3.66 -17.97
CA VAL A 34 -18.67 -4.45 -19.14
C VAL A 34 -18.81 -5.94 -18.80
N ILE A 35 -17.88 -6.49 -18.02
CA ILE A 35 -17.93 -7.90 -17.59
C ILE A 35 -19.12 -8.14 -16.65
N MET A 36 -19.32 -7.27 -15.65
CA MET A 36 -20.45 -7.35 -14.72
C MET A 36 -21.79 -7.22 -15.44
N LEU A 37 -21.91 -6.29 -16.40
CA LEU A 37 -23.12 -6.13 -17.22
C LEU A 37 -23.41 -7.37 -18.09
N ARG A 38 -22.37 -8.07 -18.56
CA ARG A 38 -22.53 -9.33 -19.32
C ARG A 38 -22.87 -10.52 -18.41
N ALA A 39 -22.33 -10.55 -17.20
CA ALA A 39 -22.55 -11.64 -16.23
C ALA A 39 -23.91 -11.54 -15.50
N SER A 40 -24.51 -10.36 -15.41
CA SER A 40 -25.77 -10.12 -14.69
C SER A 40 -27.04 -10.71 -15.32
N ARG A 41 -26.94 -11.37 -16.49
CA ARG A 41 -28.08 -12.14 -17.08
C ARG A 41 -28.42 -13.40 -16.26
N ALA A 42 -27.54 -13.85 -15.37
CA ALA A 42 -27.84 -14.86 -14.36
C ALA A 42 -27.94 -14.18 -12.99
N VAL A 43 -29.16 -14.02 -12.48
CA VAL A 43 -29.43 -13.38 -11.17
C VAL A 43 -29.00 -14.33 -10.05
N HIS A 44 -27.70 -14.35 -9.75
CA HIS A 44 -27.22 -14.68 -8.42
C HIS A 44 -27.03 -13.36 -7.67
N ARG A 45 -27.63 -13.25 -6.48
CA ARG A 45 -27.44 -12.11 -5.57
C ARG A 45 -25.94 -11.94 -5.34
N ASN A 46 -25.33 -10.98 -6.03
CA ASN A 46 -23.98 -10.55 -5.71
C ASN A 46 -24.05 -9.93 -4.30
N PRO A 47 -23.23 -10.37 -3.33
CA PRO A 47 -23.21 -9.73 -2.02
C PRO A 47 -22.93 -8.23 -2.18
N ASP A 48 -23.55 -7.42 -1.33
CA ASP A 48 -23.31 -5.98 -1.33
C ASP A 48 -21.81 -5.69 -1.17
N PRO A 49 -21.28 -4.66 -1.83
CA PRO A 49 -19.87 -4.29 -1.69
C PRO A 49 -19.53 -4.02 -0.21
N ILE A 50 -18.39 -4.55 0.23
CA ILE A 50 -17.85 -4.21 1.54
C ILE A 50 -17.25 -2.80 1.44
N GLU A 51 -17.77 -1.87 2.23
CA GLU A 51 -17.24 -0.51 2.31
C GLU A 51 -15.89 -0.53 3.05
N PHE A 52 -14.86 0.01 2.41
CA PHE A 52 -13.55 0.23 3.02
C PHE A 52 -13.25 1.72 3.07
N LYS A 53 -13.47 2.32 4.25
CA LYS A 53 -13.29 3.75 4.49
C LYS A 53 -12.04 4.00 5.32
N VAL A 54 -11.10 4.79 4.77
CA VAL A 54 -9.81 5.08 5.39
C VAL A 54 -9.76 6.55 5.84
N ASP A 55 -10.64 6.89 6.78
CA ASP A 55 -10.81 8.23 7.35
C ASP A 55 -10.17 8.39 8.74
N HIS A 56 -9.28 7.47 9.11
CA HIS A 56 -8.61 7.37 10.41
C HIS A 56 -7.19 6.78 10.23
N PRO A 57 -6.32 6.82 11.25
CA PRO A 57 -4.96 6.29 11.14
C PRO A 57 -4.91 4.85 10.63
N PHE A 58 -4.02 4.57 9.68
CA PHE A 58 -3.88 3.25 9.07
C PHE A 58 -2.42 2.84 8.87
N LEU A 59 -2.20 1.53 8.75
CA LEU A 59 -0.93 0.95 8.35
C LEU A 59 -0.90 0.76 6.82
N PHE A 60 0.27 0.91 6.22
CA PHE A 60 0.45 0.57 4.82
C PHE A 60 1.73 -0.24 4.60
N MET A 61 1.72 -1.02 3.52
CA MET A 61 2.85 -1.80 3.06
C MET A 61 2.86 -1.81 1.53
N ILE A 62 4.02 -1.52 0.95
CA ILE A 62 4.27 -1.72 -0.48
C ILE A 62 5.21 -2.92 -0.57
N ARG A 63 4.75 -3.96 -1.26
CA ARG A 63 5.48 -5.22 -1.39
C ARG A 63 5.56 -5.65 -2.83
N GLU A 64 6.68 -6.27 -3.17
CA GLU A 64 6.80 -7.09 -4.36
C GLU A 64 6.12 -8.44 -4.05
N CYS A 65 5.13 -8.83 -4.85
CA CYS A 65 4.24 -9.95 -4.52
C CYS A 65 4.82 -11.33 -4.85
N HIS A 66 5.70 -11.45 -5.83
CA HIS A 66 6.22 -12.74 -6.29
C HIS A 66 7.18 -13.36 -5.26
N GLN A 67 8.09 -12.57 -4.73
CA GLN A 67 9.09 -12.98 -3.74
C GLN A 67 8.72 -12.52 -2.32
N ASN A 68 7.56 -11.87 -2.16
CA ASN A 68 7.06 -11.39 -0.88
C ASN A 68 7.99 -10.37 -0.18
N ILE A 69 8.78 -9.62 -0.96
CA ILE A 69 9.73 -8.65 -0.44
C ILE A 69 9.00 -7.37 -0.04
N THR A 70 9.22 -6.91 1.20
CA THR A 70 8.70 -5.62 1.67
C THR A 70 9.60 -4.51 1.17
N LEU A 71 9.07 -3.63 0.33
CA LEU A 71 9.78 -2.45 -0.18
C LEU A 71 9.62 -1.28 0.79
N PHE A 72 8.40 -1.06 1.27
CA PHE A 72 8.08 0.00 2.21
C PHE A 72 7.03 -0.45 3.22
N THR A 73 7.13 0.03 4.46
CA THR A 73 6.09 -0.11 5.47
C THR A 73 6.00 1.18 6.29
N GLY A 74 4.81 1.51 6.77
CA GLY A 74 4.63 2.73 7.55
C GLY A 74 3.24 2.88 8.15
N LYS A 75 3.09 3.98 8.89
CA LYS A 75 1.84 4.42 9.49
C LYS A 75 1.45 5.77 8.90
N TYR A 76 0.20 5.90 8.49
CA TYR A 76 -0.41 7.19 8.21
C TYR A 76 -1.26 7.59 9.41
N LEU A 77 -0.93 8.71 10.05
CA LEU A 77 -1.58 9.13 11.30
C LEU A 77 -2.60 10.24 11.07
N SER A 78 -2.29 11.18 10.17
CA SER A 78 -3.16 12.31 9.87
C SER A 78 -2.75 12.94 8.54
N PRO A 79 -3.68 13.59 7.83
CA PRO A 79 -3.31 14.38 6.67
C PRO A 79 -2.39 15.54 7.05
N PRO A 80 -1.45 15.93 6.17
CA PRO A 80 -0.67 17.12 6.38
C PRO A 80 -1.61 18.34 6.39
N THR A 81 -1.45 19.20 7.40
CA THR A 81 -2.09 20.50 7.45
C THR A 81 -1.62 21.32 6.25
N SER A 82 -2.54 21.88 5.47
CA SER A 82 -2.23 22.73 4.31
C SER A 82 -1.61 24.06 4.72
#